data_AF-A0A1L7CF99-F1
#
_entry.id   AF-A0A1L7CF99-F1
#
_cell.length_a   1.000
_cell.length_b   1.000
_cell.length_c   1.000
_cell.angle_alpha   90.00
_cell.angle_beta   90.00
_cell.angle_gamma   90.00
#
_symmetry.space_group_name_H-M   'P 1'
#
loop_
_entity.id
_entity.type
_entity.pdbx_description
1 polymer ?
#
loop_
_entity_poly.entity_id
_entity_poly.type
_entity_poly.pdbx_seq_one_letter_code
_entity_poly.pdbx_strand_id
1 'polypeptide(L)'
;MDKENTTQADPDTTDDSTPVDQQPPAEHEEAESTSTTAEERIKEAEARLEEARKHSRTWEARAKGNKEELDKLRADLTARESELTDTRAQLDTLTHENALVTTLAATGADVAALLDSRSFMDAAYRLDHTADTFAEQLAELVNSRTVHTVPTHAPITPVKEVPPTTGARRLSKLMGLD
;
A
#
# COMPACT_ATOMS: atom_id res chain seq x y z
N MET A 1 27.38 -3.02 38.40
CA MET A 1 27.96 -3.68 39.59
C MET A 1 27.14 -4.96 39.70
N ASP A 2 27.63 -6.13 39.33
CA ASP A 2 28.98 -6.66 39.51
C ASP A 2 29.42 -7.60 38.37
N LYS A 3 30.73 -7.65 38.20
CA LYS A 3 31.47 -8.64 37.41
C LYS A 3 31.59 -9.93 38.24
N GLU A 4 32.26 -10.92 37.63
CA GLU A 4 32.92 -12.10 38.22
C GLU A 4 32.19 -13.42 37.98
N ASN A 5 32.83 -14.56 37.71
CA ASN A 5 34.22 -14.92 37.41
C ASN A 5 34.17 -16.45 37.17
N THR A 6 34.98 -16.95 36.22
CA THR A 6 35.74 -18.21 36.21
C THR A 6 35.26 -19.40 37.06
N THR A 7 35.23 -20.60 36.47
CA THR A 7 36.16 -21.70 36.83
C THR A 7 35.97 -22.92 35.93
N GLN A 8 37.07 -23.23 35.25
CA GLN A 8 37.42 -24.44 34.53
C GLN A 8 37.57 -25.61 35.51
N ALA A 9 37.06 -26.79 35.15
CA ALA A 9 37.28 -28.02 35.89
C ALA A 9 37.79 -29.10 34.94
N ASP A 10 39.10 -29.32 34.95
CA ASP A 10 39.68 -30.64 34.76
C ASP A 10 39.70 -31.33 36.12
N PRO A 11 39.54 -32.66 36.17
CA PRO A 11 40.32 -33.40 37.14
C PRO A 11 40.98 -34.68 36.60
N ASP A 12 42.16 -34.87 37.18
CA ASP A 12 42.80 -36.12 37.56
C ASP A 12 43.57 -36.96 36.53
N THR A 13 44.84 -36.60 36.48
CA THR A 13 46.02 -37.46 36.55
C THR A 13 45.82 -38.76 37.34
N THR A 14 46.23 -39.89 36.75
CA THR A 14 46.82 -41.00 37.52
C THR A 14 48.08 -41.43 36.81
N ASP A 15 49.18 -41.23 37.51
CA ASP A 15 50.55 -41.59 37.17
C ASP A 15 50.75 -43.05 37.61
N ASP A 16 51.17 -43.94 36.71
CA ASP A 16 51.81 -45.20 37.10
C ASP A 16 52.89 -45.61 36.10
N SER A 17 53.96 -46.14 36.67
CA SER A 17 55.33 -46.07 36.20
C SER A 17 55.70 -47.06 35.08
N THR A 18 56.70 -46.65 34.31
CA THR A 18 57.40 -47.39 33.24
C THR A 18 58.10 -48.66 33.74
N PRO A 19 58.46 -49.58 32.83
CA PRO A 19 59.90 -49.72 32.59
C PRO A 19 60.28 -49.81 31.11
N VAL A 20 61.34 -49.06 30.79
CA VAL A 20 62.17 -49.16 29.60
C VAL A 20 62.77 -50.57 29.53
N ASP A 21 62.57 -51.25 28.40
CA ASP A 21 63.40 -52.40 28.04
C ASP A 21 63.86 -52.30 26.58
N GLN A 22 65.08 -52.79 26.37
CA GLN A 22 66.02 -52.44 25.33
C GLN A 22 65.69 -53.06 23.96
N GLN A 23 65.91 -52.28 22.90
CA GLN A 23 65.91 -52.71 21.51
C GLN A 23 67.07 -53.70 21.20
N PRO A 24 66.88 -54.60 20.23
CA PRO A 24 67.91 -54.78 19.21
C PRO A 24 67.37 -54.56 17.77
N PRO A 25 68.24 -54.23 16.79
CA PRO A 25 67.86 -53.70 15.48
C PRO A 25 67.75 -54.77 14.38
N ALA A 26 67.18 -54.33 13.24
CA ALA A 26 66.90 -55.06 11.99
C ALA A 26 65.69 -56.00 12.13
N GLU A 27 64.70 -55.98 11.22
CA GLU A 27 64.84 -56.32 9.81
C GLU A 27 63.83 -55.56 8.93
N HIS A 28 64.21 -55.39 7.66
CA HIS A 28 63.37 -54.90 6.59
C HIS A 28 62.15 -55.82 6.39
N GLU A 29 60.93 -55.32 6.61
CA GLU A 29 59.74 -55.88 5.96
C GLU A 29 58.89 -54.74 5.37
N GLU A 30 59.04 -54.65 4.06
CA GLU A 30 57.99 -54.37 3.10
C GLU A 30 57.10 -53.16 3.34
N ALA A 31 57.51 -52.07 2.68
CA ALA A 31 56.58 -51.13 2.06
C ALA A 31 55.68 -51.88 1.07
N GLU A 32 54.62 -52.55 1.54
CA GLU A 32 53.55 -53.03 0.68
C GLU A 32 52.61 -51.86 0.33
N SER A 33 52.87 -51.31 -0.85
CA SER A 33 51.85 -50.91 -1.83
C SER A 33 50.80 -49.87 -1.43
N THR A 34 51.20 -48.60 -1.42
CA THR A 34 50.29 -47.49 -1.79
C THR A 34 50.92 -46.52 -2.81
N SER A 35 51.80 -47.03 -3.68
CA SER A 35 52.43 -46.21 -4.72
C SER A 35 51.72 -46.43 -6.06
N THR A 36 50.58 -45.78 -6.25
CA THR A 36 50.19 -45.35 -7.60
C THR A 36 51.34 -44.50 -8.15
N THR A 37 51.81 -44.84 -9.35
CA THR A 37 52.96 -44.17 -9.99
C THR A 37 52.67 -42.67 -10.08
N ALA A 38 53.69 -41.80 -10.03
CA ALA A 38 53.47 -40.34 -10.06
C ALA A 38 52.57 -39.88 -11.22
N GLU A 39 52.64 -40.58 -12.36
CA GLU A 39 51.79 -40.38 -13.53
C GLU A 39 50.30 -40.68 -13.26
N GLU A 40 49.98 -41.73 -12.50
CA GLU A 40 48.62 -42.07 -12.12
C GLU A 40 48.02 -41.03 -11.18
N ARG A 41 48.84 -40.51 -10.25
CA ARG A 41 48.44 -39.41 -9.36
C ARG A 41 48.17 -38.11 -10.11
N ILE A 42 48.98 -37.80 -11.13
CA ILE A 42 48.76 -36.64 -12.01
C ILE A 42 47.46 -36.83 -12.79
N LYS A 43 47.26 -37.99 -13.41
CA LYS A 43 46.04 -38.30 -14.18
C LYS A 43 44.77 -38.24 -13.31
N GLU A 44 44.84 -38.74 -12.08
CA GLU A 44 43.73 -38.67 -11.12
C GLU A 44 43.45 -37.22 -10.69
N ALA A 45 44.50 -36.41 -10.45
CA ALA A 45 44.36 -35.00 -10.13
C ALA A 45 43.74 -34.19 -11.29
N GLU A 46 44.15 -34.46 -12.53
CA GLU A 46 43.57 -33.86 -13.74
C GLU A 46 42.08 -34.23 -13.89
N ALA A 47 41.73 -35.49 -13.66
CA ALA A 47 40.33 -35.93 -13.68
C ALA A 47 39.49 -35.23 -12.60
N ARG A 48 40.02 -35.10 -11.38
CA ARG A 48 39.36 -34.34 -10.29
C ARG A 48 39.20 -32.86 -10.64
N LEU A 49 40.20 -32.23 -11.24
CA LEU A 49 40.11 -30.83 -11.67
C LEU A 49 39.07 -30.63 -12.77
N GLU A 50 39.01 -31.54 -13.74
CA GLU A 50 38.02 -31.44 -14.80
C GLU A 50 36.60 -31.66 -14.26
N GLU A 51 36.42 -32.59 -13.32
CA GLU A 51 35.13 -32.77 -12.66
C GLU A 51 34.73 -31.54 -11.84
N ALA A 52 35.66 -30.96 -11.07
CA ALA A 52 35.42 -29.72 -10.35
C ALA A 52 35.02 -28.57 -11.29
N ARG A 53 35.64 -28.47 -12.48
CA ARG A 53 35.27 -27.48 -13.51
C ARG A 53 33.87 -27.71 -14.04
N LYS A 54 33.47 -28.95 -14.33
CA LYS A 54 32.10 -29.26 -14.77
C LYS A 54 31.08 -28.87 -13.70
N HIS A 55 31.32 -29.28 -12.46
CA HIS A 55 30.49 -28.92 -11.32
C HIS A 55 30.37 -27.40 -11.18
N SER A 56 31.49 -26.66 -11.28
CA SER A 56 31.49 -25.20 -11.23
C SER A 56 30.59 -24.58 -12.30
N ARG A 57 30.67 -25.05 -13.55
CA ARG A 57 29.81 -24.56 -14.65
C ARG A 57 28.33 -24.85 -14.39
N THR A 58 28.00 -26.02 -13.83
CA THR A 58 26.61 -26.35 -13.46
C THR A 58 26.08 -25.42 -12.37
N TRP A 59 26.88 -25.14 -11.34
CA TRP A 59 26.49 -24.21 -10.28
C TRP A 59 26.32 -22.79 -10.79
N GLU A 60 27.20 -22.33 -11.68
CA GLU A 60 27.10 -21.01 -12.31
C GLU A 60 25.81 -20.89 -13.15
N ALA A 61 25.49 -21.91 -13.96
CA ALA A 61 24.26 -21.94 -14.74
C ALA A 61 23.00 -21.90 -13.84
N ARG A 62 23.00 -22.66 -12.74
CA ARG A 62 21.91 -22.64 -11.75
C ARG A 62 21.80 -21.29 -11.06
N ALA A 63 22.91 -20.70 -10.63
CA ALA A 63 22.92 -19.39 -9.98
C ALA A 63 22.39 -18.31 -10.91
N LYS A 64 22.75 -18.37 -12.20
CA LYS A 64 22.22 -17.45 -13.22
C LYS A 64 20.72 -17.64 -13.41
N GLY A 65 20.24 -18.88 -13.55
CA GLY A 65 18.81 -19.16 -13.68
C GLY A 65 18.00 -18.68 -12.47
N ASN A 66 18.49 -18.96 -11.25
CA ASN A 66 17.85 -18.50 -10.02
C ASN A 66 17.82 -16.97 -9.94
N LYS A 67 18.87 -16.29 -10.38
CA LYS A 67 18.90 -14.82 -10.42
C LYS A 67 17.84 -14.26 -11.39
N GLU A 68 17.75 -14.83 -12.59
CA GLU A 68 16.74 -14.41 -13.57
C GLU A 68 15.31 -14.64 -13.06
N GLU A 69 15.06 -15.72 -12.33
CA GLU A 69 13.77 -15.99 -11.69
C GLU A 69 13.47 -14.99 -10.56
N LEU A 70 14.45 -14.69 -9.70
CA LEU A 70 14.29 -13.69 -8.65
C LEU A 70 14.02 -12.30 -9.21
N ASP A 71 14.69 -11.91 -10.30
CA ASP A 71 14.47 -10.62 -10.95
C ASP A 71 13.03 -10.52 -11.51
N LYS A 72 12.50 -11.61 -12.10
CA LYS A 72 11.10 -11.68 -12.53
C LYS A 72 10.12 -11.58 -11.37
N LEU A 73 10.33 -12.36 -10.32
CA LEU A 73 9.46 -12.35 -9.13
C LEU A 73 9.46 -10.97 -8.46
N ARG A 74 10.59 -10.26 -8.45
CA ARG A 74 10.67 -8.90 -7.91
C ARG A 74 9.89 -7.89 -8.76
N ALA A 75 9.95 -8.01 -10.08
CA ALA A 75 9.15 -7.18 -10.98
C ALA A 75 7.65 -7.44 -10.79
N ASP A 76 7.26 -8.71 -10.72
CA ASP A 76 5.86 -9.11 -10.48
C ASP A 76 5.35 -8.61 -9.13
N LEU A 77 6.15 -8.71 -8.08
CA LEU A 77 5.81 -8.18 -6.75
C LEU A 77 5.53 -6.66 -6.82
N THR A 78 6.42 -5.91 -7.46
CA THR A 78 6.28 -4.45 -7.60
C THR A 78 5.00 -4.09 -8.38
N ALA A 79 4.69 -4.84 -9.44
CA ALA A 79 3.45 -4.64 -10.20
C ALA A 79 2.21 -4.92 -9.35
N ARG A 80 2.21 -6.01 -8.58
CA ARG A 80 1.10 -6.35 -7.68
C ARG A 80 0.93 -5.36 -6.54
N GLU A 81 2.01 -4.82 -5.99
CA GLU A 81 1.94 -3.76 -4.98
C GLU A 81 1.30 -2.48 -5.54
N SER A 82 1.60 -2.13 -6.80
CA SER A 82 0.93 -1.01 -7.49
C SER A 82 -0.56 -1.28 -7.65
N GLU A 83 -0.94 -2.45 -8.17
CA GLU A 83 -2.35 -2.82 -8.35
C GLU A 83 -3.12 -2.84 -7.02
N LEU A 84 -2.49 -3.32 -5.94
CA LEU A 84 -3.08 -3.29 -4.60
C LEU A 84 -3.26 -1.86 -4.08
N THR A 85 -2.36 -0.97 -4.41
CA THR A 85 -2.47 0.44 -4.01
C THR A 85 -3.62 1.13 -4.76
N ASP A 86 -3.71 0.90 -6.07
CA ASP A 86 -4.78 1.47 -6.90
C ASP A 86 -6.16 0.93 -6.48
N THR A 87 -6.27 -0.37 -6.25
CA THR A 87 -7.53 -0.99 -5.81
C THR A 87 -7.95 -0.54 -4.41
N ARG A 88 -7.01 -0.30 -3.49
CA ARG A 88 -7.31 0.29 -2.18
C ARG A 88 -7.82 1.72 -2.31
N ALA A 89 -7.21 2.54 -3.16
CA ALA A 89 -7.66 3.91 -3.40
C ALA A 89 -9.07 3.94 -4.02
N GLN A 90 -9.35 3.04 -4.97
CA GLN A 90 -10.69 2.89 -5.54
C GLN A 90 -11.72 2.44 -4.51
N LEU A 91 -11.36 1.49 -3.64
CA LEU A 91 -12.24 1.01 -2.58
C LEU A 91 -12.57 2.12 -1.57
N ASP A 92 -11.57 2.90 -1.16
CA ASP A 92 -11.74 4.04 -0.26
C ASP A 92 -12.69 5.09 -0.88
N THR A 93 -12.49 5.41 -2.15
CA THR A 93 -13.35 6.33 -2.91
C THR A 93 -14.80 5.83 -2.94
N LEU A 94 -15.02 4.56 -3.31
CA LEU A 94 -16.37 3.97 -3.37
C LEU A 94 -17.02 3.88 -1.98
N THR A 95 -16.24 3.62 -0.94
CA THR A 95 -16.74 3.58 0.45
C THR A 95 -17.18 4.96 0.90
N HIS A 96 -16.39 5.98 0.58
CA HIS A 96 -16.73 7.37 0.86
C HIS A 96 -17.98 7.82 0.08
N GLU A 97 -18.05 7.56 -1.23
CA GLU A 97 -19.22 7.86 -2.06
C GLU A 97 -20.49 7.16 -1.54
N ASN A 98 -20.37 5.89 -1.14
CA ASN A 98 -21.48 5.14 -0.58
C ASN A 98 -21.97 5.74 0.75
N ALA A 99 -21.04 6.11 1.64
CA ALA A 99 -21.36 6.77 2.89
C ALA A 99 -22.09 8.10 2.64
N LEU A 100 -21.59 8.93 1.72
CA LEU A 100 -22.21 10.19 1.31
C LEU A 100 -23.64 9.98 0.79
N VAL A 101 -23.83 9.10 -0.19
CA VAL A 101 -25.16 8.89 -0.80
C VAL A 101 -26.15 8.32 0.21
N THR A 102 -25.72 7.38 1.05
CA THR A 102 -26.59 6.75 2.05
C THR A 102 -27.04 7.75 3.11
N THR A 103 -26.12 8.59 3.59
CA THR A 103 -26.43 9.62 4.59
C THR A 103 -27.26 10.76 3.99
N LEU A 104 -26.98 11.20 2.77
CA LEU A 104 -27.80 12.20 2.07
C LEU A 104 -29.23 11.71 1.85
N ALA A 105 -29.41 10.45 1.42
CA ALA A 105 -30.73 9.86 1.25
C ALA A 105 -31.54 9.87 2.57
N ALA A 106 -30.88 9.76 3.73
CA ALA A 106 -31.52 9.82 5.03
C ALA A 106 -31.92 11.25 5.46
N THR A 107 -31.30 12.29 4.91
CA THR A 107 -31.65 13.69 5.24
C THR A 107 -32.95 14.16 4.59
N GLY A 108 -33.46 13.45 3.59
CA GLY A 108 -34.64 13.86 2.82
C GLY A 108 -34.43 15.07 1.91
N ALA A 109 -33.17 15.52 1.76
CA ALA A 109 -32.80 16.59 0.83
C ALA A 109 -32.83 16.11 -0.62
N ASP A 110 -32.91 17.06 -1.57
CA ASP A 110 -32.79 16.76 -3.00
C ASP A 110 -31.35 16.34 -3.34
N VAL A 111 -31.10 15.04 -3.25
CA VAL A 111 -29.78 14.43 -3.49
C VAL A 111 -29.28 14.76 -4.90
N ALA A 112 -30.14 14.82 -5.91
CA ALA A 112 -29.72 15.09 -7.29
C ALA A 112 -29.17 16.52 -7.42
N ALA A 113 -29.85 17.52 -6.84
CA ALA A 113 -29.37 18.90 -6.83
C ALA A 113 -28.12 19.11 -5.96
N LEU A 114 -27.91 18.28 -4.94
CA LEU A 114 -26.71 18.26 -4.12
C LEU A 114 -25.51 17.71 -4.88
N LEU A 115 -25.66 16.54 -5.50
CA LEU A 115 -24.59 15.88 -6.26
C LEU A 115 -24.16 16.66 -7.51
N ASP A 116 -25.06 17.44 -8.12
CA ASP A 116 -24.73 18.32 -9.26
C ASP A 116 -23.89 19.55 -8.84
N SER A 117 -23.86 19.89 -7.54
CA SER A 117 -23.11 21.05 -7.06
C SER A 117 -21.66 20.71 -6.75
N ARG A 118 -20.75 21.20 -7.61
CA ARG A 118 -19.31 21.02 -7.44
C ARG A 118 -18.78 21.53 -6.10
N SER A 119 -19.22 22.69 -5.63
CA SER A 119 -18.78 23.26 -4.35
C SER A 119 -19.26 22.44 -3.15
N PHE A 120 -20.45 21.85 -3.24
CA PHE A 120 -20.95 20.94 -2.21
C PHE A 120 -20.13 19.65 -2.21
N MET A 121 -19.92 19.04 -3.37
CA MET A 121 -19.11 17.82 -3.49
C MET A 121 -17.68 18.04 -3.01
N ASP A 122 -17.03 19.15 -3.36
CA ASP A 122 -15.69 19.48 -2.87
C ASP A 122 -15.62 19.61 -1.34
N ALA A 123 -16.69 20.09 -0.70
CA ALA A 123 -16.78 20.17 0.75
C ALA A 123 -17.11 18.81 1.38
N ALA A 124 -18.02 18.05 0.76
CA ALA A 124 -18.42 16.72 1.19
C ALA A 124 -17.26 15.72 1.14
N TYR A 125 -16.43 15.77 0.08
CA TYR A 125 -15.22 14.97 -0.08
C TYR A 125 -14.11 15.30 0.92
N ARG A 126 -14.20 16.42 1.64
CA ARG A 126 -13.27 16.75 2.73
C ARG A 126 -13.70 16.17 4.07
N LEU A 127 -14.94 15.70 4.18
CA LEU A 127 -15.44 15.08 5.40
C LEU A 127 -14.83 13.68 5.54
N ASP A 128 -14.44 13.34 6.75
CA ASP A 128 -14.00 12.00 7.07
C ASP A 128 -15.23 11.09 7.23
N HIS A 129 -15.45 10.21 6.27
CA HIS A 129 -16.58 9.28 6.28
C HIS A 129 -16.47 8.18 7.35
N THR A 130 -15.31 8.03 7.97
CA THR A 130 -15.09 7.06 9.07
C THR A 130 -15.31 7.67 10.44
N ALA A 131 -15.45 9.00 10.54
CA ALA A 131 -15.70 9.69 11.78
C ALA A 131 -17.16 9.53 12.24
N ASP A 132 -17.37 9.36 13.54
CA ASP A 132 -18.71 9.30 14.14
C ASP A 132 -19.53 10.58 13.90
N THR A 133 -18.85 11.71 13.68
CA THR A 133 -19.46 13.03 13.41
C THR A 133 -19.82 13.24 11.94
N PHE A 134 -19.54 12.29 11.04
CA PHE A 134 -19.73 12.46 9.60
C PHE A 134 -21.17 12.85 9.24
N ALA A 135 -22.16 12.16 9.82
CA ALA A 135 -23.57 12.43 9.53
C ALA A 135 -24.00 13.84 9.98
N GLU A 136 -23.51 14.31 11.13
CA GLU A 136 -23.79 15.65 11.65
C GLU A 136 -23.16 16.73 10.77
N GLN A 137 -21.89 16.55 10.41
CA GLN A 137 -21.16 17.49 9.55
C GLN A 137 -21.78 17.57 8.15
N LEU A 138 -22.22 16.44 7.59
CA LEU A 138 -22.89 16.42 6.29
C LEU A 138 -24.27 17.08 6.37
N ALA A 139 -25.03 16.85 7.44
CA ALA A 139 -26.31 17.53 7.65
C ALA A 139 -26.15 19.05 7.80
N GLU A 140 -25.12 19.51 8.52
CA GLU A 140 -24.76 20.92 8.62
C GLU A 140 -24.41 21.51 7.24
N LEU A 141 -23.62 20.79 6.44
CA LEU A 141 -23.26 21.18 5.09
C LEU A 141 -24.50 21.33 4.19
N VAL A 142 -25.43 20.38 4.24
CA VAL A 142 -26.71 20.44 3.52
C VAL A 142 -27.53 21.66 3.95
N ASN A 143 -27.67 21.87 5.27
CA ASN A 143 -28.45 22.99 5.81
C ASN A 143 -27.84 24.35 5.45
N SER A 144 -26.51 24.49 5.46
CA SER A 144 -25.82 25.73 5.09
C SER A 144 -26.18 26.22 3.68
N ARG A 145 -26.42 25.29 2.75
CA ARG A 145 -26.84 25.60 1.38
C ARG A 145 -28.30 26.04 1.30
N THR A 146 -29.20 25.40 2.05
CA THR A 146 -30.62 25.80 2.09
C THR A 146 -30.82 27.22 2.61
N VAL A 147 -29.96 27.68 3.52
CA VAL A 147 -30.00 29.05 4.07
C VAL A 147 -29.53 30.09 3.04
N HIS A 148 -28.67 29.72 2.08
CA HIS A 148 -28.19 30.61 1.03
C HIS A 148 -29.07 30.65 -0.24
N THR A 149 -30.05 29.76 -0.36
CA THR A 149 -30.97 29.72 -1.51
C THR A 149 -32.33 30.36 -1.25
N VAL A 150 -32.59 30.95 -0.08
CA VAL A 150 -33.80 31.77 0.10
C VAL A 150 -33.61 33.05 -0.72
N PRO A 151 -34.36 33.27 -1.82
CA PRO A 151 -34.42 34.59 -2.39
C PRO A 151 -35.10 35.47 -1.34
N THR A 152 -34.38 36.45 -0.80
CA THR A 152 -34.98 37.56 -0.08
C THR A 152 -36.01 38.19 -1.01
N HIS A 153 -37.26 37.76 -0.89
CA HIS A 153 -38.39 38.41 -1.52
C HIS A 153 -38.43 39.80 -0.92
N ALA A 154 -38.04 40.80 -1.71
CA ALA A 154 -38.18 42.20 -1.31
C ALA A 154 -39.63 42.45 -0.87
N PRO A 155 -39.87 43.17 0.22
CA PRO A 155 -41.21 43.47 0.67
C PRO A 155 -41.94 44.25 -0.43
N ILE A 156 -43.02 43.66 -0.96
CA ILE A 156 -43.95 44.36 -1.85
C ILE A 156 -44.57 45.48 -1.03
N THR A 157 -44.17 46.72 -1.31
CA THR A 157 -44.79 47.92 -0.75
C THR A 157 -46.24 48.01 -1.21
N PRO A 158 -47.22 48.30 -0.33
CA PRO A 158 -48.60 48.48 -0.74
C PRO A 158 -48.74 49.74 -1.61
N VAL A 159 -49.30 49.56 -2.80
CA VAL A 159 -49.64 50.65 -3.72
C VAL A 159 -50.73 51.50 -3.07
N LYS A 160 -50.43 52.78 -2.87
CA LYS A 160 -51.32 53.80 -2.32
C LYS A 160 -52.45 54.09 -3.31
N GLU A 161 -53.69 53.81 -2.94
CA GLU A 161 -54.88 54.21 -3.68
C GLU A 161 -54.89 55.72 -3.93
N VAL A 162 -55.11 56.10 -5.19
CA VAL A 162 -55.33 57.49 -5.62
C VAL A 162 -56.84 57.73 -5.72
N PRO A 163 -57.40 58.80 -5.13
CA PRO A 163 -58.83 59.05 -5.16
C PRO A 163 -59.31 59.60 -6.53
N PRO A 164 -60.61 59.45 -6.86
CA PRO A 164 -61.14 59.89 -8.15
C PRO A 164 -61.41 61.40 -8.17
N THR A 165 -60.73 62.12 -9.07
CA THR A 165 -61.04 63.53 -9.35
C THR A 165 -62.21 63.62 -10.32
N THR A 166 -63.35 64.02 -9.76
CA THR A 166 -64.56 64.47 -10.47
C THR A 166 -64.27 65.80 -11.19
N GLY A 167 -64.61 65.92 -12.49
CA GLY A 167 -64.32 67.14 -13.24
C GLY A 167 -64.82 67.19 -14.69
N ALA A 168 -66.14 67.03 -14.85
CA ALA A 168 -67.01 67.47 -15.94
C ALA A 168 -66.47 68.29 -17.16
N ARG A 169 -66.93 67.83 -18.35
CA ARG A 169 -67.67 68.56 -19.42
C ARG A 169 -66.96 69.04 -20.70
N ARG A 170 -67.52 68.48 -21.79
CA ARG A 170 -68.01 69.08 -23.06
C ARG A 170 -67.02 69.30 -24.21
N LEU A 171 -67.31 68.64 -25.34
CA LEU A 171 -67.92 69.19 -26.59
C LEU A 171 -67.83 68.09 -27.67
N SER A 172 -68.95 67.47 -28.05
CA SER A 172 -69.69 67.74 -29.29
C SER A 172 -69.08 67.17 -30.59
N LYS A 173 -69.73 66.11 -31.10
CA LYS A 173 -70.29 65.98 -32.47
C LYS A 173 -69.30 65.87 -33.66
N LEU A 174 -69.36 64.75 -34.40
CA LEU A 174 -69.95 64.65 -35.77
C LEU A 174 -69.24 63.57 -36.65
N MET A 175 -70.07 62.79 -37.37
CA MET A 175 -69.79 61.80 -38.45
C MET A 175 -69.24 60.44 -37.97
N GLY A 176 -69.92 59.29 -38.04
CA GLY A 176 -71.04 58.86 -38.88
C GLY A 176 -70.53 58.25 -40.19
N LEU A 177 -70.63 56.92 -40.34
CA LEU A 177 -70.97 56.19 -41.58
C LEU A 177 -70.88 54.66 -41.35
N ASP A 178 -72.07 54.04 -41.45
CA ASP A 178 -72.50 52.68 -41.79
C ASP A 178 -71.62 51.45 -41.55
#